data_AF-A0A9D8RCG7-F1
#
_entry.id   AF-A0A9D8RCG7-F1
#
_cell.length_a   1.000
_cell.length_b   1.000
_cell.length_c   1.000
_cell.angle_alpha   90.00
_cell.angle_beta   90.00
_cell.angle_gamma   90.00
#
_symmetry.space_group_name_H-M   'P 1'
#
loop_
_entity.id
_entity.type
_entity.pdbx_description
1 polymer ?
#
loop_
_entity_poly.entity_id
_entity_poly.type
_entity_poly.pdbx_seq_one_letter_code
_entity_poly.pdbx_strand_id
1 'polypeptide(L)'
;MSRTVDNVLVTYPLKETVANFSMYPMRISTGMGGEAKELPSNDWPEWDGIEEYVPEEGIPLRSYDMEIGFGYRYDGTITTGGIGHAKAAIRSFIDYLRGADGTGVWMRLYCEQTLTGMNKVRFLGSEIKDDNYFRLKRGERLFFTVKLRVTDPVTRVVKDGNQLSVLTNG
;
A
#
# COMPACT_ATOMS: atom_id res chain seq x y z
N MET A 1 -1.33 -13.18 38.24
CA MET A 1 -1.76 -11.78 37.99
C MET A 1 -2.14 -11.70 36.52
N SER A 2 -3.44 -11.62 36.21
CA SER A 2 -3.93 -11.52 34.83
C SER A 2 -3.76 -10.08 34.36
N ARG A 3 -2.79 -9.84 33.48
CA ARG A 3 -2.67 -8.56 32.78
C ARG A 3 -3.62 -8.64 31.59
N THR A 4 -4.84 -8.14 31.76
CA THR A 4 -5.73 -7.91 30.61
C THR A 4 -5.11 -6.74 29.84
N VAL A 5 -4.46 -7.02 28.71
CA VAL A 5 -4.04 -5.99 27.76
C VAL A 5 -5.30 -5.66 26.97
N ASP A 6 -5.94 -4.55 27.31
CA ASP A 6 -7.07 -4.03 26.55
C ASP A 6 -6.54 -3.58 25.18
N ASN A 7 -6.62 -4.46 24.18
CA ASN A 7 -6.29 -4.12 22.80
C ASN A 7 -7.26 -3.02 22.33
N VAL A 8 -6.76 -1.79 22.17
CA VAL A 8 -7.55 -0.67 21.65
C VAL A 8 -7.69 -0.83 20.14
N LEU A 9 -8.92 -1.09 19.68
CA LEU A 9 -9.23 -1.07 18.25
C LEU A 9 -9.38 0.38 17.79
N VAL A 10 -8.36 0.91 17.10
CA VAL A 10 -8.46 2.21 16.42
C VAL A 10 -9.01 1.99 15.02
N THR A 11 -10.18 2.57 14.73
CA THR A 11 -10.87 2.45 13.45
C THR A 11 -10.60 3.65 12.55
N TYR A 12 -10.47 3.39 11.25
CA TYR A 12 -10.18 4.41 10.24
C TYR A 12 -11.21 4.39 9.11
N PRO A 13 -11.55 5.56 8.53
CA PRO A 13 -12.45 5.63 7.39
C PRO A 13 -11.85 4.91 6.18
N LEU A 14 -12.66 4.06 5.54
CA LEU A 14 -12.28 3.28 4.37
C LEU A 14 -12.56 4.06 3.08
N LYS A 15 -11.55 4.21 2.23
CA LYS A 15 -11.73 4.58 0.81
C LYS A 15 -11.39 3.38 -0.05
N GLU A 16 -12.34 2.95 -0.87
CA GLU A 16 -12.20 1.82 -1.78
C GLU A 16 -11.75 2.31 -3.17
N THR A 17 -10.74 1.65 -3.75
CA THR A 17 -10.18 2.07 -5.04
C THR A 17 -11.21 2.05 -6.17
N VAL A 18 -12.11 1.06 -6.18
CA VAL A 18 -13.14 0.92 -7.21
C VAL A 18 -14.27 1.92 -6.97
N ALA A 19 -14.85 1.95 -5.77
CA ALA A 19 -16.00 2.81 -5.48
C ALA A 19 -15.66 4.31 -5.49
N ASN A 20 -14.49 4.70 -4.97
CA ASN A 20 -14.14 6.13 -4.85
C ASN A 20 -13.40 6.69 -6.07
N PHE A 21 -12.64 5.86 -6.79
CA PHE A 21 -11.74 6.34 -7.85
C PHE A 21 -11.93 5.61 -9.20
N SER A 22 -12.79 4.59 -9.26
CA SER A 22 -12.95 3.72 -10.44
C SER A 22 -11.63 3.06 -10.89
N MET A 23 -10.77 2.76 -9.92
CA MET A 23 -9.47 2.12 -10.12
C MET A 23 -9.53 0.66 -9.71
N TYR A 24 -9.25 -0.22 -10.67
CA TYR A 24 -9.24 -1.66 -10.50
C TYR A 24 -7.80 -2.15 -10.29
N PRO A 25 -7.48 -2.82 -9.17
CA PRO A 25 -6.17 -3.43 -9.01
C PRO A 25 -6.04 -4.62 -9.97
N MET A 26 -5.05 -4.56 -10.85
CA MET A 26 -4.76 -5.59 -11.86
C MET A 26 -3.62 -6.51 -11.42
N ARG A 27 -2.63 -5.94 -10.72
CA ARG A 27 -1.47 -6.68 -10.23
C ARG A 27 -0.97 -6.06 -8.94
N ILE A 28 -0.54 -6.89 -8.01
CA ILE A 28 0.05 -6.46 -6.76
C ILE A 28 1.35 -7.25 -6.58
N SER A 29 2.50 -6.58 -6.53
CA SER A 29 3.77 -7.19 -6.15
C SER A 29 3.98 -7.08 -4.64
N THR A 30 3.24 -7.87 -3.87
CA THR A 30 3.56 -8.05 -2.44
C THR A 30 4.58 -9.17 -2.30
N GLY A 31 5.82 -8.83 -1.95
CA GLY A 31 6.71 -9.81 -1.34
C GLY A 31 6.17 -10.18 0.03
N MET A 32 5.64 -11.40 0.20
CA MET A 32 5.36 -11.93 1.53
C MET A 32 6.69 -12.36 2.14
N GLY A 33 7.06 -11.80 3.30
CA GLY A 33 8.34 -12.09 3.97
C GLY A 33 9.44 -11.09 3.62
N GLY A 34 9.25 -9.83 4.04
CA GLY A 34 10.22 -8.74 3.82
C GLY A 34 11.63 -9.06 4.32
N GLU A 35 12.59 -8.20 3.96
CA GLU A 35 13.98 -8.40 4.34
C GLU A 35 14.20 -8.15 5.85
N ALA A 36 14.91 -9.05 6.51
CA ALA A 36 15.43 -8.80 7.86
C ALA A 36 16.44 -7.64 7.85
N LYS A 37 16.46 -6.85 8.92
CA LYS A 37 17.57 -5.92 9.16
C LYS A 37 18.81 -6.72 9.53
N GLU A 38 19.95 -6.21 9.10
CA GLU A 38 21.24 -6.69 9.58
C GLU A 38 21.34 -6.42 11.08
N LEU A 39 21.75 -7.45 11.81
CA LEU A 39 21.99 -7.35 13.24
C LEU A 39 23.39 -6.81 13.48
N PRO A 40 23.61 -6.07 14.58
CA PRO A 40 24.96 -5.71 14.98
C PRO A 40 25.79 -6.96 15.25
N SER A 41 26.93 -7.08 14.59
CA SER A 41 27.84 -8.20 14.73
C SER A 41 29.30 -7.79 14.73
N ASN A 42 30.14 -8.57 15.41
CA ASN A 42 31.60 -8.48 15.38
C ASN A 42 32.17 -9.81 14.88
N ASP A 43 33.11 -9.73 13.95
CA ASP A 43 33.80 -10.88 13.35
C ASP A 43 35.32 -10.69 13.52
N TRP A 44 35.94 -11.57 14.31
CA TRP A 44 37.36 -11.47 14.69
C TRP A 44 38.16 -12.60 14.01
N PRO A 45 39.27 -12.31 13.30
CA PRO A 45 39.98 -13.31 12.49
C PRO A 45 40.51 -14.53 13.25
N GLU A 46 40.83 -14.34 14.54
CA GLU A 46 41.36 -15.37 15.40
C GLU A 46 40.30 -16.28 16.05
N TRP A 47 39.01 -15.96 15.95
CA TRP A 47 37.93 -16.69 16.62
C TRP A 47 37.04 -17.41 15.62
N ASP A 48 36.55 -18.59 16.00
CA ASP A 48 35.56 -19.31 15.21
C ASP A 48 34.17 -18.68 15.42
N GLY A 49 33.51 -18.34 14.31
CA GLY A 49 32.14 -17.83 14.30
C GLY A 49 32.03 -16.31 14.40
N ILE A 50 30.79 -15.83 14.47
CA ILE A 50 30.46 -14.39 14.53
C ILE A 50 29.73 -14.10 15.85
N GLU A 51 30.14 -13.03 16.52
CA GLU A 51 29.42 -12.53 17.69
C GLU A 51 28.30 -11.61 17.21
N GLU A 52 27.07 -12.12 17.15
CA GLU A 52 25.90 -11.38 16.67
C GLU A 52 24.90 -11.14 17.81
N TYR A 53 24.43 -9.90 17.96
CA TYR A 53 23.35 -9.58 18.89
C TYR A 53 22.00 -9.99 18.31
N VAL A 54 21.37 -11.02 18.89
CA VAL A 54 20.04 -11.48 18.51
C VAL A 54 19.00 -10.96 19.52
N PRO A 55 18.04 -10.10 19.11
CA PRO A 55 16.99 -9.61 20.00
C PRO A 55 16.02 -10.71 20.42
N GLU A 56 15.57 -10.71 21.67
CA GLU A 56 14.58 -11.69 22.19
C GLU A 56 13.22 -11.60 21.50
N GLU A 57 12.83 -10.39 21.05
CA GLU A 57 11.54 -10.14 20.38
C GLU A 57 11.53 -10.55 18.90
N GLY A 58 12.68 -10.98 18.36
CA GLY A 58 12.86 -11.39 16.97
C GLY A 58 13.59 -10.35 16.11
N ILE A 59 13.95 -10.76 14.90
CA ILE A 59 14.76 -9.94 13.98
C ILE A 59 13.87 -8.86 13.34
N PRO A 60 14.19 -7.57 13.51
CA PRO A 60 13.38 -6.49 12.96
C PRO A 60 13.42 -6.49 11.43
N LEU A 61 12.29 -6.24 10.78
CA LEU A 61 12.19 -6.18 9.32
C LEU A 61 12.54 -4.79 8.77
N ARG A 62 13.11 -4.75 7.57
CA ARG A 62 13.34 -3.54 6.76
C ARG A 62 12.02 -3.07 6.14
N SER A 63 11.91 -1.77 5.89
CA SER A 63 10.85 -1.23 5.03
C SER A 63 11.04 -1.76 3.62
N TYR A 64 9.95 -2.08 2.93
CA TYR A 64 10.00 -2.55 1.55
C TYR A 64 9.13 -1.67 0.64
N ASP A 65 9.48 -1.68 -0.63
CA ASP A 65 8.71 -1.04 -1.69
C ASP A 65 7.82 -2.07 -2.36
N MET A 66 6.62 -1.65 -2.75
CA MET A 66 5.65 -2.48 -3.45
C MET A 66 5.12 -1.72 -4.67
N GLU A 67 4.75 -2.48 -5.70
CA GLU A 67 4.16 -1.92 -6.91
C GLU A 67 2.76 -2.48 -7.11
N ILE A 68 1.81 -1.58 -7.38
CA ILE A 68 0.43 -1.94 -7.67
C ILE A 68 0.09 -1.43 -9.07
N GLY A 69 -0.24 -2.35 -9.96
CA GLY A 69 -0.79 -2.05 -11.27
C GLY A 69 -2.28 -1.77 -11.16
N PHE A 70 -2.71 -0.60 -11.59
CA PHE A 70 -4.11 -0.20 -11.65
C PHE A 70 -4.60 -0.09 -13.09
N GLY A 71 -5.84 -0.49 -13.30
CA GLY A 71 -6.61 -0.25 -14.51
C GLY A 71 -7.76 0.71 -14.23
N TYR A 72 -7.90 1.73 -15.06
CA TYR A 72 -9.08 2.58 -15.11
C TYR A 72 -9.96 2.15 -16.27
N ARG A 73 -11.28 2.09 -16.06
CA ARG A 73 -12.27 1.87 -17.11
C ARG A 73 -13.42 2.85 -16.96
N TYR A 74 -13.66 3.62 -18.02
CA TYR A 74 -14.89 4.38 -18.19
C TYR A 74 -15.77 3.69 -19.24
N ASP A 75 -17.02 3.40 -18.89
CA ASP A 75 -18.00 2.72 -19.77
C ASP A 75 -19.01 3.67 -20.43
N GLY A 76 -18.93 4.97 -20.11
CA GLY A 76 -19.79 5.99 -20.67
C GLY A 76 -19.41 6.40 -22.10
N THR A 77 -20.36 7.07 -22.77
CA THR A 77 -20.14 7.64 -24.11
C THR A 77 -19.13 8.77 -24.03
N ILE A 78 -18.01 8.62 -24.73
CA ILE A 78 -17.04 9.72 -24.86
C ILE A 78 -17.57 10.71 -25.88
N THR A 79 -17.92 11.91 -25.43
CA THR A 79 -18.22 13.04 -26.32
C THR A 79 -16.94 13.82 -26.63
N THR A 80 -16.88 14.46 -27.80
CA THR A 80 -15.70 15.21 -28.26
C THR A 80 -15.32 16.37 -27.31
N GLY A 81 -16.25 16.83 -26.46
CA GLY A 81 -16.01 17.82 -25.40
C GLY A 81 -15.76 17.26 -23.99
N GLY A 82 -15.95 15.94 -23.78
CA GLY A 82 -15.71 15.26 -22.50
C GLY A 82 -14.32 14.65 -22.41
N ILE A 83 -13.28 15.46 -22.62
CA ILE A 83 -11.89 14.99 -22.65
C ILE A 83 -11.35 14.95 -21.22
N GLY A 84 -10.93 13.76 -20.76
CA GLY A 84 -10.03 13.62 -19.61
C GLY A 84 -10.61 12.96 -18.36
N HIS A 85 -11.65 12.13 -18.45
CA HIS A 85 -12.20 11.42 -17.27
C HIS A 85 -11.15 10.53 -16.61
N ALA A 86 -10.41 9.75 -17.41
CA ALA A 86 -9.30 8.96 -16.89
C ALA A 86 -8.25 9.86 -16.21
N LYS A 87 -7.79 10.92 -16.90
CA LYS A 87 -6.76 11.84 -16.39
C LYS A 87 -7.19 12.53 -15.09
N ALA A 88 -8.45 12.97 -15.00
CA ALA A 88 -9.01 13.60 -13.80
C ALA A 88 -9.12 12.60 -12.64
N ALA A 89 -9.62 11.38 -12.91
CA ALA A 89 -9.72 10.32 -11.90
C ALA A 89 -8.34 9.92 -11.36
N ILE A 90 -7.35 9.78 -12.24
CA ILE A 90 -5.96 9.48 -11.84
C ILE A 90 -5.37 10.63 -11.05
N ARG A 91 -5.59 11.87 -11.47
CA ARG A 91 -5.10 13.03 -10.72
C ARG A 91 -5.68 13.05 -9.32
N SER A 92 -7.00 12.87 -9.17
CA SER A 92 -7.64 12.76 -7.87
C SER A 92 -7.10 11.59 -7.03
N PHE A 93 -6.83 10.45 -7.66
CA PHE A 93 -6.25 9.29 -6.99
C PHE A 93 -4.81 9.54 -6.52
N ILE A 94 -3.97 10.18 -7.34
CA ILE A 94 -2.60 10.56 -6.98
C ILE A 94 -2.59 11.65 -5.90
N ASP A 95 -3.51 12.62 -5.97
CA ASP A 95 -3.66 13.65 -4.96
C ASP A 95 -4.06 13.04 -3.61
N TYR A 96 -4.95 12.05 -3.60
CA TYR A 96 -5.24 11.25 -2.41
C TYR A 96 -4.01 10.48 -1.91
N LEU A 97 -3.30 9.78 -2.80
CA LEU A 97 -2.13 8.99 -2.41
C LEU A 97 -0.99 9.84 -1.81
N ARG A 98 -0.89 11.10 -2.24
CA ARG A 98 0.08 12.09 -1.73
C ARG A 98 -0.43 12.88 -0.53
N GLY A 99 -1.69 12.72 -0.14
CA GLY A 99 -2.35 13.50 0.91
C GLY A 99 -2.60 14.96 0.54
N ALA A 100 -2.51 15.31 -0.75
CA ALA A 100 -2.80 16.66 -1.26
C ALA A 100 -4.30 17.01 -1.19
N ASP A 101 -5.15 16.01 -1.01
CA ASP A 101 -6.58 16.16 -0.71
C ASP A 101 -6.89 16.43 0.78
N GLY A 102 -5.86 16.51 1.62
CA GLY A 102 -5.98 16.75 3.06
C GLY A 102 -6.14 15.49 3.91
N THR A 103 -6.11 14.27 3.35
CA THR A 103 -6.19 13.04 4.16
C THR A 103 -4.88 12.63 4.83
N GLY A 104 -3.78 13.31 4.50
CA GLY A 104 -2.45 13.00 5.01
C GLY A 104 -1.69 11.97 4.16
N VAL A 105 -0.38 11.88 4.39
CA VAL A 105 0.56 11.11 3.56
C VAL A 105 0.62 9.64 3.93
N TRP A 106 0.25 9.30 5.16
CA TRP A 106 0.30 7.95 5.69
C TRP A 106 -1.04 7.27 5.54
N MET A 107 -1.04 6.11 4.90
CA MET A 107 -2.24 5.32 4.68
C MET A 107 -2.07 3.90 5.21
N ARG A 108 -3.21 3.23 5.37
CA ARG A 108 -3.31 1.80 5.59
C ARG A 108 -3.85 1.19 4.32
N LEU A 109 -3.25 0.09 3.89
CA LEU A 109 -3.68 -0.63 2.71
C LEU A 109 -4.23 -1.98 3.16
N TYR A 110 -5.35 -2.39 2.60
CA TYR A 110 -5.85 -3.75 2.76
C TYR A 110 -6.15 -4.33 1.39
N CYS A 111 -5.59 -5.51 1.10
CA CYS A 111 -5.87 -6.25 -0.11
C CYS A 111 -6.83 -7.40 0.21
N GLU A 112 -8.04 -7.35 -0.36
CA GLU A 112 -9.03 -8.39 -0.16
C GLU A 112 -8.67 -9.71 -0.85
N GLN A 113 -7.92 -9.67 -1.95
CA GLN A 113 -7.54 -10.87 -2.71
C GLN A 113 -6.51 -11.72 -1.96
N THR A 114 -5.56 -11.07 -1.29
CA THR A 114 -4.51 -11.76 -0.52
C THR A 114 -4.82 -11.82 0.98
N LEU A 115 -5.89 -11.16 1.43
CA LEU A 115 -6.27 -10.97 2.83
C LEU A 115 -5.15 -10.34 3.69
N THR A 116 -4.30 -9.56 3.04
CA THR A 116 -3.12 -8.94 3.65
C THR A 116 -3.35 -7.45 3.86
N GLY A 117 -3.17 -7.01 5.11
CA GLY A 117 -3.21 -5.61 5.50
C GLY A 117 -1.81 -5.07 5.81
N MET A 118 -1.54 -3.83 5.43
CA MET A 118 -0.26 -3.15 5.59
C MET A 118 -0.46 -1.82 6.29
N ASN A 119 0.37 -1.57 7.30
CA ASN A 119 0.34 -0.33 8.06
C ASN A 119 1.39 0.67 7.53
N LYS A 120 1.15 1.96 7.81
CA LYS A 120 2.12 3.05 7.57
C LYS A 120 2.73 3.01 6.16
N VAL A 121 1.85 2.98 5.18
CA VAL A 121 2.17 2.98 3.75
C VAL A 121 2.22 4.43 3.25
N ARG A 122 3.14 4.75 2.33
CA ARG A 122 3.20 6.07 1.67
C ARG A 122 3.49 5.95 0.19
N PHE A 123 3.06 6.94 -0.57
CA PHE A 123 3.35 7.06 -2.00
C PHE A 123 4.82 7.39 -2.26
N LEU A 124 5.41 6.71 -3.25
CA LEU A 124 6.74 7.02 -3.79
C LEU A 124 6.67 7.65 -5.18
N GLY A 125 5.76 7.16 -6.02
CA GLY A 125 5.67 7.60 -7.40
C GLY A 125 4.68 6.77 -8.20
N SER A 126 4.44 7.19 -9.44
CA SER A 126 3.59 6.48 -10.38
C SER A 126 4.21 6.49 -11.76
N GLU A 127 4.12 5.38 -12.47
CA GLU A 127 4.53 5.25 -13.86
C GLU A 127 3.28 5.28 -14.74
N ILE A 128 2.99 6.48 -15.27
CA ILE A 128 1.90 6.71 -16.22
C ILE A 128 2.55 7.03 -17.56
N LYS A 129 2.37 6.15 -18.54
CA LYS A 129 2.85 6.35 -19.91
C LYS A 129 1.66 6.63 -20.81
N ASP A 130 1.80 7.56 -21.74
CA ASP A 130 0.73 7.91 -22.69
C ASP A 130 0.32 6.71 -23.55
N ASP A 131 1.25 5.81 -23.88
CA ASP A 131 0.98 4.58 -24.64
C ASP A 131 0.04 3.60 -23.92
N ASN A 132 -0.13 3.75 -22.60
CA ASN A 132 -1.07 2.94 -21.83
C ASN A 132 -2.51 3.45 -21.94
N TYR A 133 -2.73 4.58 -22.62
CA TYR A 133 -4.02 5.23 -22.77
C TYR A 133 -4.72 4.80 -24.05
N PHE A 134 -5.84 4.09 -23.87
CA PHE A 134 -6.68 3.61 -24.96
C PHE A 134 -8.00 4.37 -24.96
N ARG A 135 -8.20 5.20 -25.99
CA ARG A 135 -9.49 5.85 -26.26
C ARG A 135 -10.28 4.99 -27.25
N LEU A 136 -11.40 4.44 -26.81
CA LEU A 136 -12.29 3.61 -27.63
C LEU A 136 -13.56 4.38 -27.98
N LYS A 137 -14.25 4.00 -29.06
CA LYS A 137 -15.54 4.61 -29.46
C LYS A 137 -16.60 4.56 -28.34
N ARG A 138 -16.46 3.62 -27.39
CA ARG A 138 -17.36 3.41 -26.25
C ARG A 138 -16.56 3.17 -24.96
N GLY A 139 -15.70 4.12 -24.60
CA GLY A 139 -15.05 4.15 -23.29
C GLY A 139 -13.55 4.45 -23.31
N GLU A 140 -13.02 4.82 -22.15
CA GLU A 140 -11.59 5.10 -21.93
C GLU A 140 -11.00 3.99 -21.05
N ARG A 141 -9.79 3.55 -21.40
CA ARG A 141 -9.01 2.63 -20.57
C ARG A 141 -7.61 3.17 -20.37
N LEU A 142 -7.11 3.08 -19.15
CA LEU A 142 -5.70 3.35 -18.85
C LEU A 142 -5.17 2.29 -17.90
N PHE A 143 -3.93 1.87 -18.12
CA PHE A 143 -3.15 1.08 -17.17
C PHE A 143 -1.95 1.87 -16.66
N PHE A 144 -1.68 1.83 -15.37
CA PHE A 144 -0.51 2.48 -14.78
C PHE A 144 -0.08 1.78 -13.51
N THR A 145 1.17 2.01 -13.11
CA THR A 145 1.75 1.41 -11.91
C THR A 145 1.95 2.48 -10.84
N VAL A 146 1.59 2.16 -9.61
CA VAL A 146 1.85 2.99 -8.43
C VAL A 146 2.90 2.29 -7.56
N LYS A 147 3.91 3.05 -7.13
CA LYS A 147 4.95 2.61 -6.20
C LYS A 147 4.64 3.14 -4.81
N LEU A 148 4.56 2.22 -3.84
CA LEU A 148 4.30 2.53 -2.44
C LEU A 148 5.44 1.99 -1.58
N ARG A 149 5.70 2.62 -0.44
CA ARG A 149 6.63 2.12 0.58
C ARG A 149 5.87 1.75 1.84
N VAL A 150 6.08 0.53 2.32
CA VAL A 150 5.58 0.06 3.62
C VAL A 150 6.68 0.29 4.65
N THR A 151 6.44 1.20 5.59
CA THR A 151 7.44 1.53 6.64
C THR A 151 7.21 0.77 7.94
N ASP A 152 6.04 0.15 8.08
CA ASP A 152 5.69 -0.72 9.19
C ASP A 152 5.24 -2.09 8.61
N PRO A 153 6.21 -2.99 8.37
CA PRO A 153 5.93 -4.30 7.78
C PRO A 153 5.38 -5.32 8.78
N VAL A 154 5.34 -5.01 10.08
CA VAL A 154 5.02 -5.95 11.16
C VAL A 154 3.57 -5.78 11.61
N THR A 155 3.09 -4.54 11.75
CA THR A 155 1.76 -4.26 12.26
C THR A 155 0.68 -4.74 11.29
N ARG A 156 -0.15 -5.67 11.75
CA ARG A 156 -1.25 -6.23 10.97
C ARG A 156 -2.45 -5.29 10.94
N VAL A 157 -2.91 -4.97 9.74
CA VAL A 157 -4.19 -4.29 9.51
C VAL A 157 -5.26 -5.32 9.18
N VAL A 158 -6.43 -5.20 9.82
CA VAL A 158 -7.58 -6.07 9.60
C VAL A 158 -8.73 -5.22 9.07
N LYS A 159 -9.48 -5.77 8.11
CA LYS A 159 -10.73 -5.17 7.64
C LYS A 159 -11.89 -5.74 8.45
N ASP A 160 -12.71 -4.86 9.03
CA ASP A 160 -13.95 -5.21 9.71
C ASP A 160 -15.10 -4.41 9.09
N GLY A 161 -15.93 -5.08 8.29
CA GLY A 161 -16.97 -4.42 7.48
C GLY A 161 -16.40 -3.28 6.61
N ASN A 162 -16.84 -2.05 6.89
CA ASN A 162 -16.43 -0.84 6.17
C ASN A 162 -15.33 -0.04 6.90
N GLN A 163 -14.59 -0.66 7.81
CA GLN A 163 -13.53 -0.01 8.57
C GLN A 163 -12.23 -0.82 8.52
N LEU A 164 -11.11 -0.11 8.63
CA LEU A 164 -9.81 -0.72 8.88
C LEU A 164 -9.44 -0.53 10.34
N SER A 165 -9.00 -1.62 10.97
CA SER A 165 -8.58 -1.67 12.36
C SER A 165 -7.13 -2.10 12.45
N VAL A 166 -6.39 -1.47 13.37
CA VAL A 166 -5.03 -1.88 13.74
C VAL A 166 -5.10 -2.53 15.11
N LEU A 167 -4.51 -3.71 15.23
CA LEU A 167 -4.25 -4.30 16.53
C LEU A 167 -2.97 -3.67 17.08
N THR A 168 -3.10 -2.73 18.01
CA THR A 168 -1.96 -2.19 18.74
C THR A 168 -1.79 -2.97 20.04
N ASN A 169 -0.60 -3.49 20.27
CA ASN A 169 -0.21 -3.96 21.61
C ASN A 169 -0.03 -2.71 22.48
N GLY A 170 -0.84 -2.60 23.53
CA GLY A 170 -0.68 -1.57 24.57
C GLY A 170 0.47 -1.90 25.53
#